data_AF-U6L661-F1
#
_entry.id   AF-U6L661-F1
#
_cell.length_a   1.000
_cell.length_b   1.000
_cell.length_c   1.000
_cell.angle_alpha   90.00
_cell.angle_beta   90.00
_cell.angle_gamma   90.00
#
_symmetry.space_group_name_H-M   'P 1'
#
loop_
_entity.id
_entity.type
_entity.pdbx_description
1 polymer ?
#
loop_
_entity_poly.entity_id
_entity_poly.type
_entity_poly.pdbx_seq_one_letter_code
_entity_poly.pdbx_strand_id
1 'polypeptide(L)'
;MLSCTDTPAAQQTALPLAEISSRHGRGGFNPYVNNGGTVVCVAGEDFVIGVGDTRLSVGYSIHSRHHSKITQLTSRCCIASSGMQADINTLHKLLKARVAVYRHLHRAEPSGPALSQLLSSLLYSRRFFPFYTFNLLFALDEEGKGAVFGYDAIGSFERSSFNAAGTGGPLVTALLDNQMPLVTALLDNQGKKKKRNEERKKRERKEK
;
A
#
# COMPACT_ATOMS: atom_id res chain seq x y z
N MET A 1 67.48 12.97 2.57
CA MET A 1 67.40 12.02 3.69
C MET A 1 66.08 12.23 4.41
N LEU A 2 65.47 11.13 4.86
CA LEU A 2 64.20 10.98 5.60
C LEU A 2 64.09 11.95 6.81
N SER A 3 62.93 12.23 7.45
CA SER A 3 61.84 11.32 7.83
C SER A 3 60.57 12.05 8.32
N CYS A 4 59.41 11.45 8.05
CA CYS A 4 58.12 11.70 8.69
C CYS A 4 58.18 11.60 10.23
N THR A 5 57.30 12.34 10.91
CA THR A 5 56.59 11.84 12.11
C THR A 5 55.14 12.34 12.09
N ASP A 6 54.29 11.60 11.37
CA ASP A 6 52.84 11.64 11.57
C ASP A 6 52.49 10.77 12.78
N THR A 7 51.90 11.39 13.79
CA THR A 7 51.27 10.72 14.93
C THR A 7 50.12 9.83 14.43
N PRO A 8 50.06 8.52 14.77
CA PRO A 8 48.93 7.69 14.37
C PRO A 8 47.69 8.03 15.22
N ALA A 9 46.64 8.52 14.56
CA ALA A 9 45.31 8.62 15.13
C ALA A 9 44.73 7.22 15.42
N ALA A 10 44.04 7.11 16.55
CA ALA A 10 43.54 5.87 17.13
C ALA A 10 42.77 4.98 16.14
N GLN A 11 43.11 3.69 16.18
CA GLN A 11 42.57 2.61 15.39
C GLN A 11 41.08 2.39 15.76
N GLN A 12 40.16 2.97 14.99
CA GLN A 12 38.75 2.63 15.08
C GLN A 12 38.58 1.18 14.60
N THR A 13 38.19 0.33 15.53
CA THR A 13 37.81 -1.07 15.31
C THR A 13 36.79 -1.17 14.18
N ALA A 14 37.13 -1.94 13.14
CA ALA A 14 36.29 -2.14 11.98
C ALA A 14 34.91 -2.70 12.37
N LEU A 15 33.86 -1.91 12.14
CA LEU A 15 32.49 -2.39 12.16
C LEU A 15 32.26 -3.32 10.95
N PRO A 16 31.46 -4.38 11.09
CA PRO A 16 31.32 -5.43 10.08
C PRO A 16 30.80 -4.87 8.75
N LEU A 17 31.37 -5.39 7.65
CA LEU A 17 31.16 -5.01 6.25
C LEU A 17 29.69 -4.99 5.76
N ALA A 18 28.74 -5.46 6.56
CA ALA A 18 27.32 -5.55 6.21
C ALA A 18 26.60 -4.18 6.18
N GLU A 19 27.09 -3.15 6.88
CA GLU A 19 26.45 -1.82 6.87
C GLU A 19 26.91 -0.92 5.69
N ILE A 20 27.85 -1.39 4.87
CA ILE A 20 28.45 -0.63 3.76
C ILE A 20 27.71 -0.90 2.43
N SER A 21 26.39 -1.09 2.45
CA SER A 21 25.61 -1.23 1.20
C SER A 21 25.26 0.12 0.55
N SER A 22 25.50 1.25 1.23
CA SER A 22 25.24 2.61 0.70
C SER A 22 26.45 3.29 0.06
N ARG A 23 27.57 2.59 -0.12
CA ARG A 23 28.69 3.12 -0.93
C ARG A 23 28.29 3.08 -2.39
N HIS A 24 27.93 4.26 -2.88
CA HIS A 24 27.69 4.61 -4.27
C HIS A 24 28.79 4.07 -5.18
N GLY A 25 28.56 2.89 -5.76
CA GLY A 25 29.39 2.33 -6.82
C GLY A 25 29.07 3.03 -8.13
N ARG A 26 30.03 3.82 -8.64
CA ARG A 26 30.07 4.54 -9.94
C ARG A 26 29.09 5.73 -10.04
N GLY A 27 29.64 6.93 -10.25
CA GLY A 27 28.92 8.20 -10.39
C GLY A 27 28.09 8.35 -11.68
N GLY A 28 27.23 7.37 -11.98
CA GLY A 28 26.21 7.46 -13.01
C GLY A 28 24.89 8.00 -12.45
N PHE A 29 24.07 8.59 -13.30
CA PHE A 29 22.72 9.01 -12.94
C PHE A 29 21.83 7.78 -12.68
N ASN A 30 21.29 7.66 -11.46
CA ASN A 30 20.23 6.70 -11.15
C ASN A 30 18.87 7.42 -11.21
N PRO A 31 17.93 7.01 -12.08
CA PRO A 31 16.64 7.67 -12.20
C PRO A 31 15.70 7.43 -11.01
N TYR A 32 15.94 6.40 -10.19
CA TYR A 32 15.05 6.02 -9.09
C TYR A 32 15.57 6.47 -7.73
N VAL A 33 14.66 6.98 -6.92
CA VAL A 33 14.89 7.33 -5.51
C VAL A 33 13.79 6.73 -4.66
N ASN A 34 14.16 5.98 -3.62
CA ASN A 34 13.19 5.45 -2.68
C ASN A 34 12.83 6.53 -1.65
N ASN A 35 11.58 6.99 -1.66
CA ASN A 35 11.07 7.96 -0.68
C ASN A 35 10.43 7.31 0.56
N GLY A 36 10.49 5.99 0.63
CA GLY A 36 9.93 5.19 1.71
C GLY A 36 8.41 5.32 1.83
N GLY A 37 7.93 5.15 3.06
CA GLY A 37 6.52 5.19 3.41
C GLY A 37 5.92 3.81 3.56
N THR A 38 4.86 3.73 4.34
CA THR A 38 4.14 2.49 4.62
C THR A 38 2.66 2.73 4.46
N VAL A 39 2.02 1.88 3.68
CA VAL A 39 0.58 1.89 3.46
C VAL A 39 0.01 0.53 3.81
N VAL A 40 -1.18 0.53 4.40
CA VAL A 40 -1.85 -0.66 4.93
C VAL A 40 -3.32 -0.56 4.56
N CYS A 41 -3.90 -1.65 4.10
CA CYS A 41 -5.30 -1.72 3.73
C CYS A 41 -5.95 -2.96 4.33
N VAL A 42 -7.17 -2.81 4.85
CA VAL A 42 -7.97 -3.89 5.44
C VAL A 42 -9.40 -3.81 4.90
N ALA A 43 -9.90 -4.92 4.36
CA ALA A 43 -11.27 -5.10 3.94
C ALA A 43 -12.11 -5.70 5.08
N GLY A 44 -13.26 -5.07 5.35
CA GLY A 44 -14.33 -5.61 6.17
C GLY A 44 -15.52 -6.07 5.33
N GLU A 45 -16.60 -6.47 6.00
CA GLU A 45 -17.83 -6.93 5.35
C GLU A 45 -18.57 -5.82 4.60
N ASP A 46 -18.56 -4.60 5.14
CA ASP A 46 -19.30 -3.43 4.65
C ASP A 46 -18.43 -2.16 4.53
N PHE A 47 -17.13 -2.29 4.83
CA PHE A 47 -16.18 -1.18 4.79
C PHE A 47 -14.83 -1.63 4.25
N VAL A 48 -14.01 -0.64 3.87
CA VAL A 48 -12.60 -0.83 3.59
C VAL A 48 -11.82 0.34 4.14
N ILE A 49 -10.71 0.07 4.84
CA ILE A 49 -9.88 1.09 5.47
C ILE A 49 -8.49 1.04 4.87
N GLY A 50 -8.02 2.19 4.39
CA GLY A 50 -6.63 2.39 3.97
C GLY A 50 -5.96 3.42 4.88
N VAL A 51 -4.78 3.09 5.38
CA VAL A 51 -3.95 3.96 6.23
C VAL A 51 -2.58 4.09 5.60
N GLY A 52 -2.01 5.29 5.65
CA GLY A 52 -0.66 5.57 5.18
C GLY A 52 0.04 6.52 6.13
N ASP A 53 1.34 6.36 6.29
CA ASP A 53 2.15 7.35 6.98
C ASP A 53 2.22 8.66 6.18
N THR A 54 2.61 9.75 6.84
CA THR A 54 2.68 11.07 6.20
C THR A 54 4.10 11.57 5.97
N ARG A 55 5.11 10.73 6.26
CA ARG A 55 6.52 11.10 6.13
C ARG A 55 6.98 10.96 4.68
N LEU A 56 7.66 12.00 4.18
CA LEU A 56 8.39 11.99 2.94
C LEU A 56 9.86 12.24 3.23
N SER A 57 10.71 11.24 2.97
CA SER A 57 12.16 11.32 3.21
C SER A 57 12.94 11.00 1.94
N VAL A 58 14.19 11.45 1.89
CA VAL A 58 15.20 11.04 0.90
C VAL A 58 16.50 10.84 1.65
N GLY A 59 17.05 9.62 1.58
CA GLY A 59 18.23 9.26 2.36
C GLY A 59 18.01 9.54 3.86
N TYR A 60 18.89 10.35 4.45
CA TYR A 60 18.82 10.73 5.87
C TYR A 60 18.09 12.05 6.13
N SER A 61 17.46 12.65 5.11
CA SER A 61 16.73 13.92 5.23
C SER A 61 15.21 13.71 5.16
N ILE A 62 14.46 14.47 5.98
CA ILE A 62 13.00 14.50 5.96
C ILE A 62 12.55 15.76 5.21
N HIS A 63 11.94 15.58 4.05
CA HIS A 63 11.40 16.67 3.25
C HIS A 63 10.06 17.17 3.77
N SER A 64 9.17 16.25 4.15
CA SER A 64 7.86 16.60 4.71
C SER A 64 7.42 15.60 5.76
N ARG A 65 6.68 16.09 6.75
CA ARG A 65 6.00 15.29 7.76
C ARG A 65 4.50 15.15 7.48
N HIS A 66 3.99 15.87 6.48
CA HIS A 66 2.57 16.00 6.17
C HIS A 66 2.34 15.79 4.66
N HIS A 67 2.58 14.59 4.17
CA HIS A 67 2.33 14.22 2.78
C HIS A 67 1.44 12.96 2.70
N SER A 68 0.24 13.07 2.12
CA SER A 68 -0.65 11.92 1.98
C SER A 68 -0.13 10.94 0.92
N LYS A 69 -0.11 9.65 1.26
CA LYS A 69 0.16 8.55 0.32
C LYS A 69 -1.10 8.01 -0.34
N ILE A 70 -2.26 8.46 0.13
CA ILE A 70 -3.58 7.99 -0.29
C ILE A 70 -4.23 9.06 -1.16
N THR A 71 -4.74 8.61 -2.30
CA THR A 71 -5.43 9.43 -3.26
C THR A 71 -6.77 8.79 -3.61
N GLN A 72 -7.85 9.56 -3.48
CA GLN A 72 -9.18 9.13 -3.92
C GLN A 72 -9.27 9.13 -5.45
N LEU A 73 -9.81 8.05 -6.02
CA LEU A 73 -10.02 7.89 -7.46
C LEU A 73 -11.49 8.08 -7.83
N THR A 74 -12.39 7.43 -7.12
CA THR A 74 -13.85 7.50 -7.30
C THR A 74 -14.54 7.67 -5.94
N SER A 75 -15.87 7.70 -5.92
CA SER A 75 -16.63 7.77 -4.67
C SER A 75 -16.41 6.55 -3.77
N ARG A 76 -16.07 5.39 -4.36
CA ARG A 76 -15.96 4.08 -3.67
C ARG A 76 -14.58 3.44 -3.77
N CYS A 77 -13.61 4.09 -4.41
CA CYS A 77 -12.27 3.53 -4.63
C CYS A 77 -11.17 4.57 -4.38
N CYS A 78 -10.14 4.11 -3.68
CA CYS A 78 -8.94 4.87 -3.38
C CYS A 78 -7.69 4.04 -3.71
N ILE A 79 -6.59 4.73 -3.96
CA ILE A 79 -5.28 4.13 -4.17
C ILE A 79 -4.32 4.65 -3.10
N ALA A 80 -3.58 3.74 -2.48
CA ALA A 80 -2.46 4.04 -1.60
C ALA A 80 -1.17 3.55 -2.26
N SER A 81 -0.14 4.38 -2.26
CA SER A 81 1.11 4.05 -2.94
C SER A 81 2.33 4.36 -2.07
N SER A 82 3.33 3.48 -2.13
CA SER A 82 4.65 3.67 -1.53
C SER A 82 5.75 3.53 -2.59
N GLY A 83 6.98 3.99 -2.31
CA GLY A 83 8.11 3.97 -3.25
C GLY A 83 8.56 5.37 -3.66
N MET A 84 8.81 5.58 -4.96
CA MET A 84 9.29 6.86 -5.50
C MET A 84 8.14 7.86 -5.68
N GLN A 85 8.22 9.00 -5.02
CA GLN A 85 7.13 9.98 -4.99
C GLN A 85 6.81 10.57 -6.38
N ALA A 86 7.81 10.74 -7.24
CA ALA A 86 7.61 11.26 -8.60
C ALA A 86 6.76 10.30 -9.45
N ASP A 87 7.06 9.00 -9.38
CA ASP A 87 6.30 7.97 -10.09
C ASP A 87 4.89 7.83 -9.51
N ILE A 88 4.74 7.87 -8.18
CA ILE A 88 3.44 7.88 -7.51
C ILE A 88 2.56 9.02 -8.05
N ASN A 89 3.10 10.25 -8.07
CA ASN A 89 2.36 11.41 -8.54
C ASN A 89 1.95 11.28 -10.02
N THR A 90 2.83 10.73 -10.84
CA THR A 90 2.58 10.51 -12.27
C THR A 90 1.50 9.45 -12.48
N LEU A 91 1.62 8.32 -11.80
CA LEU A 91 0.68 7.21 -11.86
C LEU A 91 -0.71 7.64 -11.37
N HIS A 92 -0.79 8.36 -10.25
CA HIS A 92 -2.06 8.85 -9.71
C HIS A 92 -2.75 9.83 -10.66
N LYS A 93 -2.00 10.76 -11.28
CA LYS A 93 -2.54 11.68 -12.28
C LYS A 93 -3.05 10.93 -13.52
N LEU A 94 -2.28 9.98 -14.02
CA LEU A 94 -2.66 9.16 -15.17
C LEU A 94 -3.93 8.35 -14.88
N LEU A 95 -4.00 7.73 -13.70
CA LEU A 95 -5.15 6.93 -13.30
C LEU A 95 -6.41 7.80 -13.16
N LYS A 96 -6.31 8.97 -12.53
CA LYS A 96 -7.42 9.94 -12.47
C LYS A 96 -7.88 10.38 -13.86
N ALA A 97 -6.96 10.64 -14.79
CA ALA A 97 -7.32 10.99 -16.15
C ALA A 97 -8.08 9.86 -16.85
N ARG A 98 -7.64 8.60 -16.69
CA ARG A 98 -8.33 7.43 -17.25
C ARG A 98 -9.73 7.25 -16.64
N VAL A 99 -9.87 7.46 -15.33
CA VAL A 99 -11.17 7.44 -14.64
C VAL A 99 -12.10 8.52 -15.20
N ALA A 100 -11.60 9.75 -15.38
CA ALA A 100 -12.38 10.85 -15.92
C ALA A 100 -12.87 10.56 -17.35
N VAL A 101 -12.00 10.03 -18.20
CA VAL A 101 -12.37 9.60 -19.56
C VAL A 101 -13.42 8.48 -19.52
N TYR A 102 -13.22 7.47 -18.67
CA TYR A 102 -14.18 6.38 -18.52
C TYR A 102 -15.57 6.89 -18.11
N ARG A 103 -15.61 7.79 -17.12
CA ARG A 103 -16.85 8.43 -16.64
C ARG A 103 -17.55 9.22 -17.73
N HIS A 104 -16.80 9.92 -18.58
CA HIS A 104 -17.38 10.67 -19.69
C HIS A 104 -18.00 9.76 -20.76
N LEU A 105 -17.31 8.68 -21.11
CA LEU A 105 -17.76 7.74 -22.15
C LEU A 105 -18.94 6.87 -21.70
N HIS A 106 -18.89 6.34 -20.48
CA HIS A 106 -19.87 5.36 -19.99
C HIS A 106 -20.94 5.98 -19.09
N ARG A 107 -20.80 7.26 -18.74
CA ARG A 107 -21.68 7.98 -17.79
C ARG A 107 -21.79 7.31 -16.41
N ALA A 108 -20.82 6.47 -16.05
CA ALA A 108 -20.77 5.71 -14.80
C ALA A 108 -19.35 5.71 -14.23
N GLU A 109 -19.23 5.54 -12.91
CA GLU A 109 -17.92 5.34 -12.28
C GLU A 109 -17.44 3.89 -12.48
N PRO A 110 -16.14 3.67 -12.73
CA PRO A 110 -15.61 2.33 -12.88
C PRO A 110 -15.66 1.57 -11.54
N SER A 111 -15.98 0.27 -11.61
CA SER A 111 -16.00 -0.61 -10.45
C SER A 111 -14.60 -0.87 -9.89
N GLY A 112 -14.49 -1.28 -8.63
CA GLY A 112 -13.22 -1.63 -7.99
C GLY A 112 -12.38 -2.63 -8.81
N PRO A 113 -12.95 -3.78 -9.22
CA PRO A 113 -12.25 -4.74 -10.07
C PRO A 113 -11.89 -4.20 -11.47
N ALA A 114 -12.71 -3.33 -12.07
CA ALA A 114 -12.37 -2.71 -13.35
C ALA A 114 -11.15 -1.79 -13.21
N LEU A 115 -11.07 -1.01 -12.12
CA LEU A 115 -9.91 -0.20 -11.79
C LEU A 115 -8.70 -1.06 -11.47
N SER A 116 -8.90 -2.21 -10.83
CA SER A 116 -7.80 -3.09 -10.47
C SER A 116 -7.10 -3.62 -11.73
N GLN A 117 -7.88 -4.02 -12.72
CA GLN A 117 -7.38 -4.47 -14.02
C GLN A 117 -6.74 -3.33 -14.83
N LEU A 118 -7.34 -2.14 -14.79
CA LEU A 118 -6.78 -0.94 -15.44
C LEU A 118 -5.39 -0.62 -14.88
N LEU A 119 -5.24 -0.64 -13.55
CA LEU A 119 -3.96 -0.37 -12.90
C LEU A 119 -2.90 -1.41 -13.27
N SER A 120 -3.26 -2.70 -13.30
CA SER A 120 -2.38 -3.78 -13.76
C SER A 120 -1.85 -3.51 -15.17
N SER A 121 -2.73 -3.17 -16.10
CA SER A 121 -2.36 -2.89 -17.49
C SER A 121 -1.49 -1.63 -17.62
N LEU A 122 -1.75 -0.60 -16.80
CA LEU A 122 -0.95 0.62 -16.77
C LEU A 122 0.47 0.37 -16.28
N LEU A 123 0.63 -0.38 -15.18
CA LEU A 123 1.95 -0.74 -14.66
C LEU A 123 2.72 -1.60 -15.67
N TYR A 124 2.04 -2.56 -16.29
CA TYR A 124 2.65 -3.46 -17.27
C TYR A 124 3.07 -2.75 -18.57
N SER A 125 2.35 -1.69 -18.97
CA SER A 125 2.68 -0.91 -20.17
C SER A 125 4.10 -0.34 -20.16
N ARG A 126 4.69 -0.17 -18.97
CA ARG A 126 6.07 0.31 -18.78
C ARG A 126 7.01 -0.79 -18.29
N ARG A 127 6.83 -2.04 -18.71
CA ARG A 127 7.65 -3.19 -18.26
C ARG A 127 9.17 -2.99 -18.39
N PHE A 128 9.64 -2.27 -19.41
CA PHE A 128 11.07 -2.02 -19.66
C PHE A 128 11.64 -0.80 -18.92
N PHE A 129 10.77 0.04 -18.35
CA PHE A 129 11.13 1.15 -17.47
C PHE A 129 10.00 1.36 -16.45
N PRO A 130 9.91 0.46 -15.44
CA PRO A 130 8.73 0.33 -14.59
C PRO A 130 8.59 1.53 -13.64
N PHE A 131 7.37 1.78 -13.21
CA PHE A 131 7.15 2.71 -12.10
C PHE A 131 7.70 2.09 -10.81
N TYR A 132 8.56 2.80 -10.09
CA TYR A 132 9.05 2.35 -8.78
C TYR A 132 8.01 2.65 -7.70
N THR A 133 6.90 1.94 -7.77
CA THR A 133 5.74 2.15 -6.89
C THR A 133 5.15 0.81 -6.46
N PHE A 134 4.89 0.68 -5.16
CA PHE A 134 4.15 -0.43 -4.58
C PHE A 134 2.76 0.09 -4.23
N ASN A 135 1.75 -0.42 -4.93
CA ASN A 135 0.40 0.13 -4.90
C ASN A 135 -0.55 -0.83 -4.20
N LEU A 136 -1.45 -0.27 -3.40
CA LEU A 136 -2.62 -0.94 -2.85
C LEU A 136 -3.85 -0.18 -3.36
N LEU A 137 -4.73 -0.87 -4.08
CA LEU A 137 -6.01 -0.33 -4.49
C LEU A 137 -7.08 -0.92 -3.58
N PHE A 138 -7.92 -0.07 -3.00
CA PHE A 138 -8.93 -0.52 -2.07
C PHE A 138 -10.26 0.16 -2.37
N ALA A 139 -11.31 -0.66 -2.42
CA ALA A 139 -12.62 -0.23 -2.87
C ALA A 139 -13.74 -1.03 -2.20
N LEU A 140 -14.95 -0.50 -2.27
CA LEU A 140 -16.16 -1.27 -2.04
C LEU A 140 -16.64 -1.85 -3.37
N ASP A 141 -16.92 -3.16 -3.36
CA ASP A 141 -17.55 -3.86 -4.49
C ASP A 141 -19.01 -3.39 -4.69
N GLU A 142 -19.63 -3.83 -5.78
CA GLU A 142 -21.04 -3.56 -6.06
C GLU A 142 -21.98 -4.17 -5.00
N GLU A 143 -21.56 -5.27 -4.36
CA GLU A 143 -22.24 -5.89 -3.22
C GLU A 143 -22.03 -5.15 -1.89
N GLY A 144 -21.21 -4.09 -1.88
CA GLY A 144 -20.86 -3.35 -0.67
C GLY A 144 -19.74 -3.98 0.16
N LYS A 145 -19.17 -5.11 -0.27
CA LYS A 145 -18.05 -5.76 0.42
C LYS A 145 -16.74 -5.04 0.17
N GLY A 146 -15.90 -4.96 1.20
CA GLY A 146 -14.54 -4.44 1.06
C GLY A 146 -13.69 -5.34 0.15
N ALA A 147 -12.91 -4.72 -0.71
CA ALA A 147 -11.92 -5.39 -1.54
C ALA A 147 -10.59 -4.62 -1.48
N VAL A 148 -9.50 -5.34 -1.23
CA VAL A 148 -8.13 -4.82 -1.32
C VAL A 148 -7.40 -5.58 -2.40
N PHE A 149 -6.71 -4.84 -3.26
CA PHE A 149 -5.89 -5.36 -4.35
C PHE A 149 -4.45 -4.90 -4.14
N GLY A 150 -3.54 -5.85 -3.92
CA GLY A 150 -2.10 -5.57 -3.77
C GLY A 150 -1.37 -5.73 -5.08
N TYR A 151 -0.44 -4.82 -5.40
CA TYR A 151 0.31 -4.82 -6.66
C TYR A 151 1.81 -4.94 -6.45
N ASP A 152 2.45 -5.66 -7.36
CA ASP A 152 3.89 -5.57 -7.61
C ASP A 152 4.22 -4.38 -8.54
N ALA A 153 5.50 -4.00 -8.62
CA ALA A 153 6.02 -2.94 -9.47
C ALA A 153 5.72 -3.12 -10.96
N ILE A 154 5.47 -4.36 -11.40
CA ILE A 154 5.17 -4.69 -12.81
C ILE A 154 3.65 -4.69 -13.10
N GLY A 155 2.80 -4.80 -12.08
CA GLY A 155 1.35 -4.81 -12.24
C GLY A 155 0.67 -6.18 -12.07
N SER A 156 1.38 -7.21 -11.62
CA SER A 156 0.71 -8.40 -11.07
C SER A 156 -0.06 -8.01 -9.81
N PHE A 157 -1.27 -8.52 -9.64
CA PHE A 157 -2.10 -8.21 -8.49
C PHE A 157 -2.90 -9.40 -7.99
N GLU A 158 -3.22 -9.36 -6.71
CA GLU A 158 -4.10 -10.31 -6.05
C GLU A 158 -5.18 -9.58 -5.25
N ARG A 159 -6.33 -10.23 -5.06
CA ARG A 159 -7.37 -9.77 -4.16
C ARG A 159 -7.18 -10.45 -2.81
N SER A 160 -7.00 -9.64 -1.76
CA SER A 160 -6.69 -10.13 -0.41
C SER A 160 -7.58 -9.40 0.63
N SER A 161 -7.80 -10.01 1.79
CA SER A 161 -8.59 -9.39 2.88
C SER A 161 -7.85 -8.23 3.55
N PHE A 162 -6.53 -8.28 3.55
CA PHE A 162 -5.67 -7.21 4.02
C PHE A 162 -4.37 -7.24 3.20
N ASN A 163 -3.69 -6.10 3.11
CA ASN A 163 -2.39 -6.02 2.47
C ASN A 163 -1.61 -4.82 3.03
N ALA A 164 -0.28 -4.89 3.02
CA ALA A 164 0.60 -3.81 3.44
C ALA A 164 1.76 -3.68 2.45
N ALA A 165 2.09 -2.45 2.10
CA ALA A 165 3.15 -2.13 1.14
C ALA A 165 4.05 -1.01 1.65
N GLY A 166 5.29 -1.00 1.15
CA GLY A 166 6.30 0.00 1.50
C GLY A 166 7.30 -0.48 2.54
N THR A 167 8.06 0.44 3.13
CA THR A 167 9.25 0.12 3.95
C THR A 167 8.92 -0.63 5.24
N GLY A 168 7.78 -0.31 5.88
CA GLY A 168 7.28 -1.00 7.06
C GLY A 168 6.32 -2.15 6.75
N GLY A 169 6.09 -2.46 5.47
CA GLY A 169 5.12 -3.48 5.03
C GLY A 169 5.33 -4.84 5.71
N PRO A 170 6.54 -5.43 5.68
CA PRO A 170 6.80 -6.74 6.29
C PRO A 170 6.49 -6.81 7.79
N LEU A 171 6.71 -5.72 8.53
CA LEU A 171 6.42 -5.65 9.96
C LEU A 171 4.92 -5.65 10.23
N VAL A 172 4.16 -4.91 9.41
CA VAL A 172 2.70 -4.83 9.54
C VAL A 172 2.04 -6.12 9.09
N THR A 173 2.50 -6.72 7.98
CA THR A 173 1.94 -7.98 7.48
C THR A 173 2.01 -9.09 8.54
N ALA A 174 3.16 -9.26 9.21
CA ALA A 174 3.30 -10.24 10.27
C ALA A 174 2.34 -10.03 11.45
N LEU A 175 2.04 -8.77 11.79
CA LEU A 175 1.06 -8.43 12.82
C LEU A 175 -0.37 -8.78 12.36
N LEU A 176 -0.72 -8.42 11.12
CA LEU A 176 -2.03 -8.67 10.55
C LEU A 176 -2.31 -10.16 10.37
N ASP A 177 -1.32 -10.94 9.95
CA ASP A 177 -1.43 -12.40 9.80
C ASP A 177 -1.83 -13.08 11.12
N ASN A 178 -1.32 -12.58 12.25
CA ASN A 178 -1.65 -13.12 13.57
C ASN A 178 -3.07 -12.70 14.02
N GLN A 179 -3.43 -11.43 13.81
CA GLN A 179 -4.66 -10.86 14.39
C GLN A 179 -5.91 -11.09 13.52
N MET A 180 -5.78 -10.98 12.20
CA MET A 180 -6.93 -10.98 11.27
C MET A 180 -7.75 -12.28 11.30
N PRO A 181 -7.15 -13.49 11.36
CA PRO A 181 -7.93 -14.73 11.47
C PRO A 181 -8.76 -14.79 12.76
N LEU A 182 -8.19 -14.35 13.88
CA LEU A 182 -8.85 -14.34 15.18
C LEU A 182 -10.03 -13.36 15.20
N VAL A 183 -9.81 -12.14 14.70
CA VAL A 183 -10.85 -11.11 14.64
C VAL A 183 -11.99 -11.52 13.72
N THR A 184 -11.68 -12.05 12.54
CA THR A 184 -12.70 -12.50 11.57
C THR A 184 -13.58 -13.60 12.18
N ALA A 185 -12.98 -14.61 12.82
CA ALA A 185 -13.72 -15.67 13.49
C ALA A 185 -14.61 -15.16 14.64
N LEU A 186 -14.16 -14.13 15.37
CA LEU A 186 -14.97 -13.52 16.42
C LEU A 186 -16.18 -12.77 15.84
N LEU A 187 -15.99 -11.99 14.78
CA LEU A 187 -17.07 -11.26 14.12
C LEU A 187 -18.14 -12.21 13.56
N ASP A 188 -17.73 -13.30 12.92
CA ASP A 188 -18.62 -14.35 12.43
C ASP A 188 -19.46 -14.98 13.55
N ASN A 189 -18.83 -15.26 14.69
CA ASN A 189 -19.49 -15.85 15.85
C ASN A 189 -20.48 -14.89 16.50
N GLN A 190 -20.17 -13.59 16.56
CA GLN A 190 -21.10 -12.56 17.04
C GLN A 190 -22.30 -12.41 16.09
N GLY A 191 -22.06 -12.40 14.77
CA GLY A 191 -23.11 -12.37 13.75
C GLY A 191 -24.09 -13.54 13.86
N LYS A 192 -23.57 -14.76 14.03
CA LYS A 192 -24.38 -15.97 14.23
C LYS A 192 -25.20 -15.91 15.53
N LYS A 193 -24.60 -15.47 16.64
CA LYS A 193 -25.30 -15.29 17.92
C LYS A 193 -26.45 -14.29 17.81
N LYS A 194 -26.22 -13.16 17.12
CA LYS A 194 -27.24 -12.12 16.92
C LYS A 194 -28.42 -12.61 16.10
N LYS A 195 -28.17 -13.29 14.98
CA LYS A 195 -29.22 -13.93 14.16
C LYS A 195 -30.04 -14.95 14.94
N ARG A 196 -29.37 -15.84 15.69
CA ARG A 196 -30.06 -16.83 16.55
C ARG A 196 -30.94 -16.17 17.61
N ASN A 197 -30.48 -15.07 18.22
CA ASN A 197 -31.26 -14.34 19.21
C ASN A 197 -32.46 -13.60 18.58
N GLU A 198 -32.32 -13.06 17.38
CA GLU A 198 -33.45 -12.45 16.65
C GLU A 198 -34.49 -13.48 16.22
N GLU A 199 -34.06 -14.66 15.74
CA GLU A 199 -34.96 -15.75 15.40
C GLU A 199 -35.73 -16.27 16.62
N ARG A 200 -35.05 -16.40 17.76
CA ARG A 200 -35.68 -16.76 19.03
C ARG A 200 -36.74 -15.74 19.44
N LYS A 201 -36.41 -14.44 19.40
CA LYS A 201 -37.37 -13.35 19.69
C LYS A 201 -38.55 -13.34 18.71
N LYS A 202 -38.35 -13.69 17.44
CA LYS A 202 -39.42 -13.79 16.43
C LYS A 202 -40.35 -14.98 16.68
N ARG A 203 -39.84 -16.11 17.17
CA ARG A 203 -40.65 -17.27 17.57
C ARG A 203 -41.50 -16.96 18.80
N GLU A 204 -40.89 -16.37 19.83
CA GLU A 204 -41.57 -15.96 21.07
C GLU A 204 -42.68 -14.90 20.83
N ARG A 205 -42.60 -14.11 19.75
CA ARG A 205 -43.64 -13.14 19.34
C ARG A 205 -44.77 -13.74 18.51
N LYS A 206 -44.60 -14.93 17.92
CA LYS A 206 -45.65 -15.62 17.16
C LYS A 206 -46.53 -16.52 18.03
N GLU A 207 -46.05 -16.86 19.21
CA GLU A 207 -46.77 -17.67 20.20
C GLU A 207 -47.63 -16.82 21.17
N LYS A 208 -47.61 -15.49 21.02
CA LYS A 208 -48.47 -14.53 21.74
C LYS A 208 -49.43 -13.88 20.76
#